data_AF-I9NMA1-F1
#
_entry.id   AF-I9NMA1-F1
#
_cell.length_a   1.000
_cell.length_b   1.000
_cell.length_c   1.000
_cell.angle_alpha   90.00
_cell.angle_beta   90.00
_cell.angle_gamma   90.00
#
_symmetry.space_group_name_H-M   'P 1'
#
loop_
_entity.id
_entity.type
_entity.pdbx_description
1 polymer ?
#
loop_
_entity_poly.entity_id
_entity_poly.type
_entity_poly.pdbx_seq_one_letter_code
_entity_poly.pdbx_strand_id
1 'polypeptide(L)'
;MDFENLLKAVIKAGQSLADAWLFKMVVALVISTVTSVHGSALIAFATLVFIDLLTRWIALCYTHLKDCGMENDLLSCILDIPKAFKAGYINSNAMKHRFVGKIIVYIVLTFMAVKTDELLQLSGETALILKVTWVYLAATEAISVLENLRDAGVEQANGLLDFLRSRLAVLVERFKQK
;
A
#
# COMPACT_ATOMS: atom_id res chain seq x y z
N MET A 1 -17.56 -17.43 21.19
CA MET A 1 -17.65 -16.16 20.44
C MET A 1 -17.82 -16.52 18.98
N ASP A 2 -19.06 -16.49 18.49
CA ASP A 2 -19.47 -17.24 17.31
C ASP A 2 -18.84 -16.72 16.03
N PHE A 3 -18.26 -17.66 15.27
CA PHE A 3 -17.67 -17.43 13.97
C PHE A 3 -18.66 -16.76 13.00
N GLU A 4 -19.95 -17.06 13.13
CA GLU A 4 -21.02 -16.38 12.39
C GLU A 4 -21.12 -14.88 12.66
N ASN A 5 -20.92 -14.47 13.91
CA ASN A 5 -20.97 -13.05 14.28
C ASN A 5 -19.70 -12.32 13.81
N LEU A 6 -18.56 -13.01 13.75
CA LEU A 6 -17.34 -12.51 13.11
C LEU A 6 -17.53 -12.38 11.59
N LEU A 7 -18.07 -13.39 10.92
CA LEU A 7 -18.35 -13.36 9.49
C LEU A 7 -19.35 -12.26 9.13
N LYS A 8 -20.44 -12.12 9.88
CA LYS A 8 -21.41 -11.04 9.68
C LYS A 8 -20.78 -9.66 9.91
N ALA A 9 -19.92 -9.50 10.91
CA ALA A 9 -19.21 -8.25 11.14
C ALA A 9 -18.20 -7.94 10.02
N VAL A 10 -17.47 -8.93 9.51
CA VAL A 10 -16.55 -8.80 8.37
C VAL A 10 -17.31 -8.46 7.09
N ILE A 11 -18.44 -9.13 6.82
CA ILE A 11 -19.30 -8.85 5.66
C ILE A 11 -19.90 -7.45 5.77
N LYS A 12 -20.37 -7.05 6.94
CA LYS A 12 -20.95 -5.71 7.17
C LYS A 12 -19.91 -4.60 7.13
N ALA A 13 -18.70 -4.85 7.62
CA ALA A 13 -17.55 -3.96 7.44
C ALA A 13 -17.13 -3.87 5.98
N GLY A 14 -17.14 -5.00 5.25
CA GLY A 14 -16.89 -5.05 3.81
C GLY A 14 -17.95 -4.29 3.00
N GLN A 15 -19.23 -4.38 3.39
CA GLN A 15 -20.33 -3.61 2.81
C GLN A 15 -20.23 -2.11 3.14
N SER A 16 -19.85 -1.75 4.36
CA SER A 16 -19.57 -0.36 4.74
C SER A 16 -18.35 0.22 4.01
N LEU A 17 -17.33 -0.60 3.73
CA LEU A 17 -16.22 -0.24 2.84
C LEU A 17 -16.67 -0.08 1.39
N ALA A 18 -17.57 -0.95 0.92
CA ALA A 18 -18.17 -0.86 -0.41
C ALA A 18 -19.06 0.39 -0.55
N ASP A 19 -19.66 0.89 0.53
CA ASP A 19 -20.41 2.14 0.56
C ASP A 19 -19.54 3.40 0.65
N ALA A 20 -18.22 3.26 0.87
CA ALA A 20 -17.31 4.38 0.74
C ALA A 20 -17.23 4.82 -0.72
N TRP A 21 -17.79 6.00 -1.02
CA TRP A 21 -17.78 6.59 -2.37
C TRP A 21 -16.36 6.68 -2.96
N LEU A 22 -15.35 6.93 -2.11
CA LEU A 22 -13.92 6.92 -2.46
C LEU A 22 -13.44 5.53 -2.92
N PHE A 23 -13.92 4.45 -2.32
CA PHE A 23 -13.58 3.08 -2.75
C PHE A 23 -14.21 2.79 -4.10
N LYS A 24 -15.49 3.13 -4.29
CA LYS A 24 -16.18 3.02 -5.59
C LYS A 24 -15.47 3.83 -6.68
N MET A 25 -15.02 5.04 -6.38
CA MET A 25 -14.27 5.89 -7.33
C MET A 25 -12.89 5.31 -7.67
N VAL A 26 -12.13 4.83 -6.68
CA VAL A 26 -10.82 4.21 -6.92
C VAL A 26 -10.97 2.91 -7.69
N VAL A 27 -11.93 2.06 -7.34
CA VAL A 27 -12.22 0.82 -8.07
C VAL A 27 -12.71 1.11 -9.48
N ALA A 28 -13.59 2.09 -9.67
CA ALA A 28 -14.05 2.50 -10.99
C ALA A 28 -12.91 3.07 -11.85
N LEU A 29 -12.01 3.86 -11.27
CA LEU A 29 -10.80 4.35 -11.94
C LEU A 29 -9.86 3.20 -12.31
N VAL A 30 -9.67 2.23 -11.40
CA VAL A 30 -8.88 1.02 -11.67
C VAL A 30 -9.47 0.26 -12.84
N ILE A 31 -10.76 -0.10 -12.77
CA ILE A 31 -11.47 -0.86 -13.81
C ILE A 31 -11.49 -0.10 -15.14
N SER A 32 -11.70 1.22 -15.13
CA SER A 32 -11.74 2.06 -16.34
C SER A 32 -10.39 2.15 -17.06
N THR A 33 -9.27 1.92 -16.38
CA THR A 33 -7.94 1.95 -17.01
C THR A 33 -7.51 0.59 -17.56
N VAL A 34 -8.13 -0.53 -17.11
CA VAL A 34 -7.85 -1.91 -17.56
C VAL A 34 -8.16 -2.12 -19.05
N THR A 35 -9.06 -1.34 -19.64
CA THR A 35 -9.41 -1.43 -21.06
C THR A 35 -8.43 -0.72 -22.01
N SER A 36 -7.34 -0.13 -21.51
CA SER A 36 -6.27 0.43 -22.33
C SER A 36 -4.90 -0.10 -21.91
N VAL A 37 -3.92 -0.07 -22.81
CA VAL A 37 -2.55 -0.61 -22.65
C VAL A 37 -1.78 -0.01 -21.42
N HIS A 38 -2.35 0.99 -20.74
CA HIS A 38 -1.84 1.60 -19.50
C HIS A 38 -2.45 1.05 -18.20
N GLY A 39 -3.43 0.15 -18.25
CA GLY A 39 -4.08 -0.42 -17.06
C GLY A 39 -3.17 -1.31 -16.19
N SER A 40 -2.11 -1.88 -16.77
CA SER A 40 -1.21 -2.81 -16.07
C SER A 40 -0.42 -2.16 -14.93
N ALA A 41 0.08 -0.93 -15.13
CA ALA A 41 0.83 -0.20 -14.11
C ALA A 41 -0.06 0.19 -12.92
N LEU A 42 -1.30 0.59 -13.20
CA LEU A 42 -2.26 0.98 -12.17
C LEU A 42 -2.74 -0.24 -11.37
N ILE A 43 -3.01 -1.37 -12.03
CA ILE A 43 -3.33 -2.64 -11.34
C ILE A 43 -2.16 -3.09 -10.47
N ALA A 44 -0.93 -3.08 -10.99
CA ALA A 44 0.26 -3.48 -10.25
C ALA A 44 0.46 -2.59 -9.00
N PHE A 45 0.28 -1.28 -9.15
CA PHE A 45 0.38 -0.36 -8.04
C PHE A 45 -0.75 -0.53 -7.01
N ALA A 46 -2.00 -0.70 -7.47
CA ALA A 46 -3.13 -1.00 -6.58
C ALA A 46 -2.89 -2.29 -5.78
N THR A 47 -2.26 -3.29 -6.42
CA THR A 47 -1.88 -4.55 -5.79
C THR A 47 -0.82 -4.32 -4.71
N LEU A 48 0.22 -3.52 -4.98
CA LEU A 48 1.24 -3.15 -3.99
C LEU A 48 0.63 -2.44 -2.78
N VAL A 49 -0.25 -1.46 -3.02
CA VAL A 49 -0.96 -0.73 -1.96
C VAL A 49 -1.83 -1.67 -1.10
N PHE A 50 -2.44 -2.68 -1.72
CA PHE A 50 -3.20 -3.70 -0.99
C PHE A 50 -2.29 -4.60 -0.16
N ILE A 51 -1.14 -5.02 -0.69
CA ILE A 51 -0.13 -5.79 0.05
C ILE A 51 0.42 -4.97 1.22
N ASP A 52 0.62 -3.67 1.08
CA ASP A 52 1.02 -2.78 2.17
C ASP A 52 0.00 -2.81 3.32
N LEU A 53 -1.29 -2.70 3.01
CA LEU A 53 -2.34 -2.81 4.01
C LEU A 53 -2.32 -4.16 4.75
N LEU A 54 -2.19 -5.26 4.01
CA LEU A 54 -2.14 -6.60 4.59
C LEU A 54 -0.92 -6.79 5.50
N THR A 55 0.26 -6.42 5.01
CA THR A 55 1.50 -6.51 5.80
C THR A 55 1.45 -5.65 7.05
N ARG A 56 0.78 -4.49 6.99
CA ARG A 56 0.55 -3.66 8.17
C ARG A 56 -0.31 -4.36 9.23
N TRP A 57 -1.35 -5.10 8.83
CA TRP A 57 -2.16 -5.86 9.77
C TRP A 57 -1.34 -6.96 10.45
N ILE A 58 -0.52 -7.67 9.67
CA ILE A 58 0.38 -8.70 10.22
C ILE A 58 1.33 -8.09 11.26
N ALA A 59 1.93 -6.92 10.98
CA ALA A 59 2.81 -6.23 11.92
C ALA A 59 2.11 -5.85 13.25
N LEU A 60 0.87 -5.38 13.17
CA LEU A 60 0.07 -5.07 14.36
C LEU A 60 -0.27 -6.33 15.17
N CYS A 61 -0.59 -7.44 14.51
CA CYS A 61 -0.86 -8.71 15.18
C CYS A 61 0.40 -9.29 15.82
N TYR A 62 1.55 -9.19 15.15
CA TYR A 62 2.84 -9.58 15.73
C TYR A 62 3.13 -8.83 17.02
N THR A 63 2.87 -7.52 17.03
CA THR A 63 3.01 -6.69 18.24
C THR A 63 2.05 -7.14 19.33
N HIS A 64 0.78 -7.36 19.01
CA HIS A 64 -0.22 -7.85 19.97
C HIS A 64 0.16 -9.23 20.58
N LEU A 65 0.56 -10.20 19.75
CA LEU A 65 0.99 -11.52 20.20
C LEU A 65 2.23 -11.44 21.11
N LYS A 66 3.19 -10.60 20.74
CA LYS A 66 4.40 -10.34 21.53
C LYS A 66 4.05 -9.73 22.89
N ASP A 67 3.16 -8.75 22.93
CA ASP A 67 2.72 -8.10 24.17
C ASP A 67 1.91 -9.04 25.07
N CYS A 68 1.21 -10.01 24.48
CA CYS A 68 0.53 -11.08 25.20
C CYS A 68 1.44 -12.26 25.61
N GLY A 69 2.73 -12.24 25.23
CA GLY A 69 3.67 -13.34 25.50
C GLY A 69 3.31 -14.65 24.79
N MET A 70 2.57 -14.58 23.68
CA MET A 70 2.18 -15.73 22.87
C MET A 70 3.16 -15.95 21.71
N GLU A 71 3.12 -17.14 21.12
CA GLU A 71 3.89 -17.47 19.92
C GLU A 71 3.53 -16.52 18.76
N ASN A 72 4.53 -15.87 18.19
CA ASN A 72 4.39 -14.74 17.28
C ASN A 72 4.78 -15.10 15.82
N ASP A 73 4.62 -16.36 15.45
CA ASP A 73 4.78 -16.80 14.07
C ASP A 73 3.79 -16.11 13.11
N LEU A 74 4.16 -16.00 11.83
CA LEU A 74 3.32 -15.32 10.83
C LEU A 74 1.92 -15.93 10.70
N LEU A 75 1.80 -17.26 10.80
CA LEU A 75 0.51 -17.94 10.78
C LEU A 75 -0.33 -17.56 12.01
N SER A 76 0.30 -17.49 13.18
CA SER A 76 -0.34 -17.03 14.41
C SER A 76 -0.79 -15.58 14.29
N CYS A 77 0.02 -14.71 13.66
CA CYS A 77 -0.34 -13.31 13.39
C CYS A 77 -1.60 -13.21 12.51
N ILE A 78 -1.69 -14.01 11.44
CA ILE A 78 -2.86 -14.01 10.54
C ILE A 78 -4.13 -14.47 11.29
N LEU A 79 -4.00 -15.50 12.12
CA LEU A 79 -5.11 -16.01 12.93
C LEU A 79 -5.52 -15.04 14.07
N ASP A 80 -4.60 -14.18 14.49
CA ASP A 80 -4.79 -13.23 15.58
C ASP A 80 -5.45 -11.91 15.15
N ILE A 81 -5.51 -11.60 13.85
CA ILE A 81 -6.21 -10.42 13.30
C ILE A 81 -7.54 -10.11 14.01
N PRO A 82 -8.52 -11.04 14.11
CA PRO A 82 -9.80 -10.74 14.76
C PRO A 82 -9.67 -10.46 16.27
N LYS A 83 -8.66 -11.00 16.95
CA LYS A 83 -8.39 -10.76 18.37
C LYS A 83 -7.70 -9.40 18.57
N ALA A 84 -6.70 -9.08 17.75
CA ALA A 84 -6.03 -7.78 17.74
C ALA A 84 -6.99 -6.62 17.45
N PHE A 85 -8.01 -6.84 16.59
CA PHE A 85 -9.10 -5.87 16.39
C PHE A 85 -9.91 -5.63 17.68
N LYS A 86 -10.23 -6.69 18.43
CA LYS A 86 -11.02 -6.59 19.68
C LYS A 86 -10.21 -6.00 20.83
N ALA A 87 -8.92 -6.26 20.84
CA ALA A 87 -7.97 -5.68 21.80
C ALA A 87 -7.63 -4.21 21.51
N GLY A 88 -8.11 -3.65 20.40
CA GLY A 88 -7.89 -2.24 20.04
C GLY A 88 -6.52 -1.93 19.42
N TYR A 89 -5.68 -2.93 19.19
CA TYR A 89 -4.40 -2.78 18.47
C TYR A 89 -4.62 -2.38 17.02
N ILE A 90 -5.68 -2.89 16.40
CA ILE A 90 -6.07 -2.52 15.04
C ILE A 90 -7.21 -1.49 15.09
N ASN A 91 -6.86 -0.21 15.06
CA ASN A 91 -7.82 0.88 14.98
C ASN A 91 -8.11 1.24 13.51
N SER A 92 -9.29 0.87 13.03
CA SER A 92 -9.74 1.14 11.66
C SER A 92 -9.70 2.62 11.28
N ASN A 93 -9.97 3.54 12.21
CA ASN A 93 -9.95 4.98 11.91
C ASN A 93 -8.53 5.50 11.69
N ALA A 94 -7.58 5.08 12.54
CA ALA A 94 -6.17 5.43 12.39
C ALA A 94 -5.58 4.85 11.10
N MET A 95 -5.90 3.60 10.76
CA MET A 95 -5.47 2.99 9.50
C MET A 95 -6.11 3.65 8.28
N LYS A 96 -7.42 3.92 8.34
CA LYS A 96 -8.12 4.62 7.25
C LYS A 96 -7.51 6.00 7.02
N HIS A 97 -7.19 6.76 8.06
CA HIS A 97 -6.57 8.06 7.91
C HIS A 97 -5.18 7.97 7.26
N ARG A 98 -4.34 7.01 7.68
CA ARG A 98 -3.02 6.78 7.05
C ARG A 98 -3.16 6.32 5.60
N PHE A 99 -4.10 5.41 5.32
CA PHE A 99 -4.37 4.91 3.98
C PHE A 99 -4.90 6.00 3.05
N VAL A 100 -5.92 6.74 3.48
CA VAL A 100 -6.48 7.87 2.72
C VAL A 100 -5.43 8.94 2.48
N GLY A 101 -4.57 9.22 3.46
CA GLY A 101 -3.42 10.12 3.30
C GLY A 101 -2.51 9.70 2.13
N LYS A 102 -2.12 8.41 2.07
CA LYS A 102 -1.33 7.86 0.94
C LYS A 102 -2.06 8.03 -0.40
N ILE A 103 -3.34 7.65 -0.47
CA ILE A 103 -4.13 7.73 -1.70
C ILE A 103 -4.24 9.18 -2.21
N ILE A 104 -4.46 10.16 -1.31
CA ILE A 104 -4.50 11.57 -1.69
C ILE A 104 -3.17 12.00 -2.30
N VAL A 105 -2.04 11.66 -1.66
CA VAL A 105 -0.71 11.96 -2.17
C VAL A 105 -0.49 11.34 -3.56
N TYR A 106 -0.95 10.10 -3.79
CA TYR A 106 -0.81 9.42 -5.08
C TYR A 106 -1.62 10.07 -6.19
N ILE A 107 -2.86 10.49 -5.88
CA ILE A 107 -3.70 11.23 -6.83
C ILE A 107 -3.04 12.56 -7.19
N VAL A 108 -2.56 13.32 -6.21
CA VAL A 108 -1.92 14.63 -6.44
C VAL A 108 -0.65 14.49 -7.27
N LEU A 109 0.24 13.55 -6.92
CA LEU A 109 1.49 13.33 -7.65
C LEU A 109 1.25 12.84 -9.07
N THR A 110 0.31 11.91 -9.26
CA THR A 110 -0.03 11.39 -10.59
C THR A 110 -0.66 12.49 -11.44
N PHE A 111 -1.56 13.30 -10.88
CA PHE A 111 -2.17 14.42 -11.59
C PHE A 111 -1.13 15.46 -12.03
N MET A 112 -0.23 15.85 -11.12
CA MET A 112 0.90 16.73 -11.44
C MET A 112 1.78 16.16 -12.56
N ALA A 113 2.09 14.87 -12.50
CA ALA A 113 2.91 14.21 -13.50
C ALA A 113 2.25 14.18 -14.89
N VAL A 114 0.94 13.90 -14.95
CA VAL A 114 0.16 13.96 -16.19
C VAL A 114 0.19 15.38 -16.78
N LYS A 115 -0.08 16.41 -15.98
CA LYS A 115 -0.05 17.80 -16.45
C LYS A 115 1.33 18.25 -16.90
N THR A 116 2.38 17.78 -16.23
CA THR A 116 3.75 18.08 -16.65
C THR A 116 4.08 17.39 -17.98
N ASP A 117 3.69 16.13 -18.16
CA ASP A 117 3.89 15.41 -19.42
C ASP A 117 3.07 16.02 -20.57
N GLU A 118 1.84 16.48 -20.33
CA GLU A 118 1.05 17.23 -21.32
C GLU A 118 1.81 18.50 -21.78
N LEU A 119 2.37 19.27 -20.85
CA LEU A 119 3.16 20.47 -21.17
C LEU A 119 4.45 20.16 -21.93
N LEU A 120 5.15 19.08 -21.58
CA LEU A 120 6.34 18.63 -22.29
C LEU A 120 6.01 18.24 -23.73
N GLN A 121 4.93 17.48 -23.95
CA GLN A 121 4.49 17.10 -25.29
C GLN A 121 4.11 18.32 -26.14
N LEU A 122 3.42 19.30 -25.56
CA LEU A 122 3.12 20.57 -26.25
C LEU A 122 4.38 21.35 -26.64
N SER A 123 5.48 21.15 -25.91
CA SER A 123 6.78 21.75 -26.20
C SER A 123 7.62 20.93 -27.20
N GLY A 124 7.08 19.82 -27.71
CA GLY A 124 7.79 18.91 -28.62
C GLY A 124 8.71 17.90 -27.93
N GLU A 125 8.69 17.83 -26.60
CA GLU A 125 9.52 16.93 -25.79
C GLU A 125 8.81 15.61 -25.50
N THR A 126 9.60 14.59 -25.14
CA THR A 126 9.07 13.26 -24.80
C THR A 126 8.49 13.24 -23.38
N ALA A 127 7.28 12.70 -23.23
CA ALA A 127 6.67 12.46 -21.92
C ALA A 127 7.41 11.37 -21.12
N LEU A 128 7.88 11.75 -19.93
CA LEU A 128 8.73 10.93 -19.06
C LEU A 128 8.33 11.03 -17.57
N ILE A 129 7.69 12.12 -17.15
CA ILE A 129 7.44 12.45 -15.75
C ILE A 129 6.44 11.48 -15.13
N LEU A 130 5.40 11.09 -15.87
CA LEU A 130 4.43 10.10 -15.42
C LEU A 130 5.12 8.76 -15.15
N LYS A 131 5.98 8.29 -16.05
CA LYS A 131 6.70 7.01 -15.89
C LYS A 131 7.59 7.02 -14.66
N VAL A 132 8.36 8.10 -14.45
CA VAL A 132 9.22 8.26 -13.27
C VAL A 132 8.37 8.28 -11.99
N THR A 133 7.24 8.97 -12.01
CA THR A 133 6.31 9.05 -10.88
C THR A 133 5.78 7.67 -10.50
N TRP A 134 5.36 6.85 -11.47
CA TRP A 134 4.92 5.47 -11.21
C TRP A 134 6.01 4.61 -10.59
N VAL A 135 7.25 4.68 -11.10
CA VAL A 135 8.39 3.93 -10.55
C VAL A 135 8.68 4.37 -9.11
N TYR A 136 8.68 5.68 -8.86
CA TYR A 136 8.89 6.23 -7.53
C TYR A 136 7.81 5.75 -6.54
N LEU A 137 6.54 5.89 -6.91
CA LEU A 137 5.41 5.47 -6.06
C LEU A 137 5.49 3.97 -5.76
N ALA A 138 5.73 3.13 -6.78
CA ALA A 138 5.88 1.69 -6.61
C ALA A 138 7.05 1.34 -5.68
N ALA A 139 8.18 2.03 -5.80
CA ALA A 139 9.33 1.82 -4.92
C ALA A 139 9.03 2.22 -3.47
N THR A 140 8.33 3.33 -3.25
CA THR A 140 7.93 3.76 -1.89
C THR A 140 6.94 2.79 -1.24
N GLU A 141 6.02 2.21 -2.01
CA GLU A 141 5.10 1.19 -1.51
C GLU A 141 5.82 -0.13 -1.21
N ALA A 142 6.75 -0.56 -2.07
CA ALA A 142 7.58 -1.73 -1.79
C ALA A 142 8.40 -1.56 -0.50
N ILE A 143 8.95 -0.36 -0.26
CA ILE A 143 9.62 -0.02 1.01
C ILE A 143 8.66 -0.13 2.19
N SER A 144 7.47 0.45 2.08
CA SER A 144 6.44 0.40 3.14
C SER A 144 6.03 -1.05 3.48
N VAL A 145 5.88 -1.91 2.46
CA VAL A 145 5.63 -3.35 2.63
C VAL A 145 6.77 -4.02 3.40
N LEU A 146 8.02 -3.75 3.04
CA LEU A 146 9.18 -4.35 3.70
C LEU A 146 9.37 -3.86 5.13
N GLU A 147 9.08 -2.58 5.39
CA GLU A 147 9.06 -2.03 6.76
C GLU A 147 8.02 -2.75 7.61
N ASN A 148 6.80 -2.94 7.09
CA ASN A 148 5.76 -3.68 7.81
C ASN A 148 6.17 -5.15 8.04
N LEU A 149 6.79 -5.83 7.07
CA LEU A 149 7.24 -7.21 7.22
C LEU A 149 8.39 -7.35 8.23
N ARG A 150 9.34 -6.41 8.23
CA ARG A 150 10.38 -6.32 9.26
C ARG A 150 9.75 -6.19 10.64
N ASP A 151 8.78 -5.28 10.78
CA ASP A 151 8.09 -5.03 12.05
C ASP A 151 7.25 -6.26 12.48
N ALA A 152 6.87 -7.12 11.53
CA ALA A 152 6.25 -8.42 11.75
C ALA A 152 7.24 -9.57 12.03
N GLY A 153 8.53 -9.27 12.26
CA GLY A 153 9.55 -10.28 12.59
C GLY A 153 10.15 -11.03 11.39
N VAL A 154 9.89 -10.60 10.15
CA VAL A 154 10.50 -11.22 8.95
C VAL A 154 11.92 -10.70 8.77
N GLU A 155 12.91 -11.47 9.21
CA GLU A 155 14.33 -11.07 9.17
C GLU A 155 14.83 -10.73 7.76
N GLN A 156 14.38 -11.46 6.74
CA GLN A 156 14.81 -11.23 5.35
C GLN A 156 14.33 -9.89 4.79
N ALA A 157 13.28 -9.30 5.37
CA ALA A 157 12.75 -8.01 4.94
C ALA A 157 13.76 -6.88 5.16
N ASN A 158 14.60 -6.97 6.21
CA ASN A 158 15.66 -5.99 6.47
C ASN A 158 16.70 -5.95 5.35
N GLY A 159 17.24 -7.11 4.96
CA GLY A 159 18.24 -7.18 3.91
C GLY A 159 17.73 -6.65 2.57
N LEU A 160 16.46 -6.93 2.24
CA LEU A 160 15.84 -6.42 1.02
C LEU A 160 15.51 -4.92 1.11
N LEU A 161 15.11 -4.43 2.28
CA LEU A 161 14.86 -3.00 2.53
C LEU A 161 16.13 -2.18 2.33
N ASP A 162 17.25 -2.63 2.92
CA ASP A 162 18.55 -1.97 2.79
C ASP A 162 19.05 -2.00 1.34
N PHE A 163 18.87 -3.14 0.66
CA PHE A 163 19.19 -3.28 -0.75
C PHE A 163 18.39 -2.28 -1.61
N LEU A 164 17.07 -2.19 -1.44
CA LEU A 164 16.24 -1.28 -2.23
C LEU A 164 16.58 0.19 -1.96
N ARG A 165 16.78 0.58 -0.70
CA ARG A 165 17.20 1.95 -0.34
C ARG A 165 18.54 2.30 -0.99
N SER A 166 19.51 1.37 -0.99
CA SER A 166 20.81 1.60 -1.63
C SER A 166 20.69 1.79 -3.15
N ARG A 167 19.84 1.00 -3.82
CA ARG A 167 19.62 1.10 -5.27
C ARG A 167 18.93 2.40 -5.66
N LEU A 168 17.94 2.85 -4.87
CA LEU A 168 17.28 4.13 -5.10
C LEU A 168 18.26 5.31 -4.95
N ALA A 169 19.14 5.27 -3.94
CA ALA A 169 20.17 6.29 -3.77
C ALA A 169 21.11 6.37 -4.98
N VAL A 170 21.60 5.21 -5.46
CA VAL A 170 22.47 5.15 -6.66
C VAL A 170 21.76 5.65 -7.92
N LEU A 171 20.47 5.34 -8.08
CA LEU A 171 19.68 5.85 -9.21
C LEU A 171 19.58 7.38 -9.17
N VAL A 172 19.29 7.96 -8.01
CA VAL A 172 19.22 9.41 -7.82
C VAL A 172 20.58 10.08 -8.10
N GLU A 173 21.69 9.48 -7.68
CA GLU A 173 23.03 9.99 -7.98
C GLU A 173 23.34 9.99 -9.48
N ARG A 174 22.92 8.95 -10.21
CA ARG A 174 23.09 8.90 -11.67
C ARG A 174 22.29 9.97 -12.41
N PHE A 175 21.12 10.36 -11.89
CA PHE A 175 20.35 11.47 -12.45
C PHE A 175 20.97 12.85 -12.17
N LYS A 176 21.79 12.99 -11.13
CA LYS A 176 22.52 14.24 -10.83
C LYS A 176 23.79 14.45 -11.67
N GLN A 177 24.34 13.38 -12.24
CA GLN A 177 25.61 13.41 -13.00
C GLN A 177 25.42 13.57 -14.52
N LYS A 178 24.18 13.61 -15.01
CA LYS A 178 23.82 13.96 -16.39
C LYS A 178 23.25 15.38 -16.43
#